data_AF-A0A7S0F666-F1
#
_entry.id   AF-A0A7S0F666-F1
#
_cell.length_a   1.000
_cell.length_b   1.000
_cell.length_c   1.000
_cell.angle_alpha   90.00
_cell.angle_beta   90.00
_cell.angle_gamma   90.00
#
_symmetry.space_group_name_H-M   'P 1'
#
loop_
_entity.id
_entity.type
_entity.pdbx_description
1 polymer ?
#
loop_
_entity_poly.entity_id
_entity_poly.type
_entity_poly.pdbx_seq_one_letter_code
_entity_poly.pdbx_strand_id
1 'polypeptide(L)'
;DPSVVGIAENYFGLKQRDPSMQVIVGDGLKVASGADGDAKADGDDAQQILFHPNSLAMVAIDVDSKDSTVGMTCPPQAFVSVEYLTTIKSILLDEGSALIVNVSARDKKIAQQVYTNVASVFASVFIIADTDDDDDDDDGGASSERAINIALLATPKTTTIPPQAELRDKIRKVFQTNADSDELTISDDMYSELVSVDITKWDRAEQGKGSNKNKKARNNKKKGKRGKRK
;
A
#
# COMPACT_ATOMS: atom_id res chain seq x y z
N ASP A 1 19.40 11.00 -0.05
CA ASP A 1 20.86 10.74 -0.10
C ASP A 1 21.43 11.33 -1.40
N PRO A 2 22.36 12.31 -1.34
CA PRO A 2 22.96 12.92 -2.53
C PRO A 2 23.60 11.90 -3.49
N SER A 3 24.16 10.81 -2.97
CA SER A 3 24.81 9.79 -3.80
C SER A 3 23.80 9.03 -4.67
N VAL A 4 22.59 8.80 -4.15
CA VAL A 4 21.50 8.16 -4.92
C VAL A 4 21.07 9.05 -6.09
N VAL A 5 20.99 10.36 -5.87
CA VAL A 5 20.69 11.33 -6.94
C VAL A 5 21.74 11.27 -8.04
N GLY A 6 23.02 11.29 -7.68
CA GLY A 6 24.11 11.18 -8.65
C GLY A 6 24.08 9.87 -9.44
N ILE A 7 23.72 8.75 -8.81
CA ILE A 7 23.54 7.47 -9.50
C ILE A 7 22.37 7.55 -10.49
N ALA A 8 21.22 8.10 -10.06
CA ALA A 8 20.03 8.22 -10.89
C ALA A 8 20.28 9.09 -12.13
N GLU A 9 21.01 10.20 -11.99
CA GLU A 9 21.38 11.07 -13.11
C GLU A 9 22.36 10.39 -14.08
N ASN A 10 23.38 9.72 -13.56
CA ASN A 10 24.46 9.18 -14.38
C ASN A 10 24.10 7.85 -15.06
N TYR A 11 23.19 7.06 -14.46
CA TYR A 11 22.93 5.69 -14.91
C TYR A 11 21.45 5.38 -15.20
N PHE A 12 20.50 6.12 -14.64
CA PHE A 12 19.05 5.85 -14.79
C PHE A 12 18.29 6.96 -15.53
N GLY A 13 18.99 7.96 -16.07
CA GLY A 13 18.40 8.97 -16.94
C GLY A 13 17.56 10.04 -16.23
N LEU A 14 17.75 10.23 -14.92
CA LEU A 14 17.12 11.33 -14.18
C LEU A 14 17.59 12.68 -14.77
N LYS A 15 16.66 13.51 -15.23
CA LYS A 15 16.94 14.82 -15.83
C LYS A 15 16.39 15.96 -14.96
N GLN A 16 17.18 16.45 -14.01
CA GLN A 16 16.80 17.59 -13.16
C GLN A 16 16.66 18.94 -13.90
N ARG A 17 16.86 18.97 -15.22
CA ARG A 17 16.66 20.17 -16.07
C ARG A 17 15.22 20.35 -16.53
N ASP A 18 14.35 19.40 -16.23
CA ASP A 18 12.92 19.52 -16.52
C ASP A 18 12.25 20.42 -15.48
N PRO A 19 11.58 21.53 -15.87
CA PRO A 19 10.86 22.39 -14.93
C PRO A 19 9.77 21.67 -14.14
N SER A 20 9.27 20.54 -14.64
CA SER A 20 8.25 19.72 -13.98
C SER A 20 8.80 18.73 -12.95
N MET A 21 10.12 18.58 -12.83
CA MET A 21 10.76 17.62 -11.92
C MET A 21 11.89 18.27 -11.12
N GLN A 22 11.67 18.42 -9.82
CA GLN A 22 12.66 18.92 -8.87
C GLN A 22 13.05 17.82 -7.88
N VAL A 23 14.36 17.69 -7.61
CA VAL A 23 14.87 16.79 -6.57
C VAL A 23 15.29 17.63 -5.37
N ILE A 24 14.73 17.31 -4.21
CA ILE A 24 15.11 17.91 -2.93
C ILE A 24 15.86 16.85 -2.12
N VAL A 25 17.13 17.10 -1.85
CA VAL A 25 17.92 16.23 -0.98
C VAL A 25 17.71 16.66 0.46
N GLY A 26 17.04 15.82 1.24
CA GLY A 26 16.79 16.07 2.66
C GLY A 26 16.24 14.83 3.35
N ASP A 27 15.85 15.00 4.61
CA ASP A 27 15.09 14.01 5.36
C ASP A 27 13.59 14.15 5.02
N GLY A 28 13.00 13.09 4.47
CA GLY A 28 11.57 13.07 4.14
C GLY A 28 10.67 13.28 5.36
N LEU A 29 11.13 12.97 6.58
CA LEU A 29 10.38 13.22 7.81
C LEU A 29 10.32 14.71 8.18
N LYS A 30 11.12 15.56 7.53
CA LYS A 30 11.11 17.02 7.72
C LYS A 30 10.15 17.74 6.76
N VAL A 31 9.26 17.00 6.09
CA VAL A 31 8.14 17.60 5.35
C VAL A 31 7.22 18.33 6.33
N ALA A 32 6.86 19.57 5.98
CA ALA A 32 5.98 20.40 6.77
C ALA A 32 5.01 21.19 5.86
N SER A 33 3.88 21.59 6.45
CA SER A 33 2.88 22.44 5.80
C SER A 33 3.07 23.88 6.25
N GLY A 34 3.20 24.81 5.30
CA GLY A 34 3.38 26.23 5.58
C GLY A 34 3.28 27.08 4.32
N ALA A 35 2.91 28.35 4.47
CA ALA A 35 2.91 29.32 3.38
C ALA A 35 4.31 29.94 3.20
N ASP A 36 4.50 30.64 2.07
CA ASP A 36 5.74 31.37 1.80
C ASP A 36 6.03 32.37 2.95
N GLY A 37 7.15 32.17 3.65
CA GLY A 37 7.56 32.96 4.81
C GLY A 37 7.32 32.32 6.18
N ASP A 38 6.67 31.16 6.26
CA ASP A 38 6.45 30.41 7.51
C ASP A 38 7.66 29.56 7.94
N ALA A 39 8.75 29.59 7.18
CA ALA A 39 10.01 28.94 7.56
C ALA A 39 10.52 29.54 8.87
N LYS A 40 10.25 28.86 9.99
CA LYS A 40 10.79 29.23 11.29
C LYS A 40 12.28 28.94 11.30
N ALA A 41 13.06 29.95 10.96
CA ALA A 41 14.51 29.95 11.08
C ALA A 41 14.92 30.18 12.54
N ASP A 42 14.53 29.29 13.46
CA ASP A 42 15.06 29.31 14.83
C ASP A 42 15.13 27.87 15.39
N GLY A 43 16.36 27.35 15.51
CA GLY A 43 16.67 26.04 16.11
C GLY A 43 17.14 24.96 15.12
N ASP A 44 17.42 23.76 15.63
CA ASP A 44 17.91 22.55 14.94
C ASP A 44 16.96 22.03 13.81
N ASP A 45 15.90 22.79 13.49
CA ASP A 45 14.91 22.60 12.43
C ASP A 45 15.40 23.06 11.04
N ALA A 46 16.72 23.12 10.84
CA ALA A 46 17.37 23.87 9.77
C ALA A 46 17.08 23.43 8.33
N GLN A 47 16.29 22.38 8.06
CA GLN A 47 15.94 21.95 6.70
C GLN A 47 14.54 21.33 6.63
N GLN A 48 13.50 22.09 6.96
CA GLN A 48 12.14 21.68 6.61
C GLN A 48 11.92 21.73 5.10
N ILE A 49 11.19 20.73 4.58
CA ILE A 49 10.72 20.71 3.19
C ILE A 49 9.27 21.22 3.22
N LEU A 50 9.08 22.48 2.83
CA LEU A 50 7.79 23.14 2.92
C LEU A 50 6.95 22.92 1.66
N PHE A 51 5.70 22.55 1.87
CA PHE A 51 4.66 22.61 0.85
C PHE A 51 3.53 23.51 1.32
N HIS A 52 2.96 24.28 0.40
CA HIS A 52 1.77 25.06 0.69
C HIS A 52 0.63 24.12 1.12
N PRO A 53 -0.18 24.47 2.13
CA PRO A 53 -1.36 23.70 2.48
C PRO A 53 -2.28 23.49 1.27
N ASN A 54 -2.91 22.32 1.15
CA ASN A 54 -3.91 22.05 0.12
C ASN A 54 -3.38 22.33 -1.32
N SER A 55 -2.15 21.90 -1.63
CA SER A 55 -1.48 22.24 -2.91
C SER A 55 -1.10 21.04 -3.77
N LEU A 56 -1.01 19.84 -3.19
CA LEU A 56 -0.57 18.64 -3.90
C LEU A 56 -1.76 17.76 -4.31
N ALA A 57 -1.78 17.33 -5.57
CA ALA A 57 -2.73 16.33 -6.04
C ALA A 57 -2.35 14.90 -5.64
N MET A 58 -1.07 14.64 -5.39
CA MET A 58 -0.60 13.32 -5.01
C MET A 58 0.65 13.42 -4.13
N VAL A 59 0.73 12.52 -3.15
CA VAL A 59 1.96 12.24 -2.40
C VAL A 59 2.18 10.74 -2.44
N ALA A 60 3.39 10.30 -2.79
CA ALA A 60 3.79 8.90 -2.76
C ALA A 60 4.90 8.69 -1.72
N ILE A 61 4.72 7.72 -0.84
CA ILE A 61 5.71 7.28 0.14
C ILE A 61 6.23 5.92 -0.32
N ASP A 62 7.43 5.92 -0.88
CA ASP A 62 8.18 4.72 -1.26
C ASP A 62 9.60 4.83 -0.68
N VAL A 63 9.72 4.50 0.60
CA VAL A 63 10.96 4.67 1.36
C VAL A 63 11.36 3.34 1.94
N ASP A 64 12.46 2.77 1.46
CA ASP A 64 12.99 1.52 2.01
C ASP A 64 13.50 1.69 3.46
N SER A 65 13.18 0.73 4.32
CA SER A 65 13.66 0.64 5.69
C SER A 65 14.96 -0.16 5.71
N LYS A 66 16.07 0.52 6.02
CA LYS A 66 17.38 -0.11 6.21
C LYS A 66 17.47 -0.96 7.48
N ASP A 67 16.46 -0.89 8.37
CA ASP A 67 16.41 -1.66 9.61
C ASP A 67 15.61 -2.95 9.41
N SER A 68 16.34 -4.05 9.15
CA SER A 68 15.76 -5.37 8.94
C SER A 68 15.29 -6.05 10.23
N THR A 69 15.46 -5.43 11.40
CA THR A 69 15.09 -6.02 12.70
C THR A 69 13.65 -5.72 13.13
N VAL A 70 13.00 -4.73 12.51
CA VAL A 70 11.69 -4.19 12.95
C VAL A 70 10.50 -4.87 12.26
N GLY A 71 10.72 -5.92 11.46
CA GLY A 71 9.64 -6.64 10.77
C GLY A 71 8.95 -5.85 9.65
N MET A 72 9.25 -4.56 9.48
CA MET A 72 8.81 -3.70 8.38
C MET A 72 9.99 -3.33 7.49
N THR A 73 9.87 -3.62 6.20
CA THR A 73 10.87 -3.31 5.18
C THR A 73 10.52 -2.04 4.42
N CYS A 74 9.26 -1.65 4.31
CA CYS A 74 8.87 -0.38 3.70
C CYS A 74 7.47 0.07 4.21
N PRO A 75 7.26 1.34 4.59
CA PRO A 75 8.26 2.35 4.94
C PRO A 75 8.71 2.25 6.41
N PRO A 76 9.76 2.97 6.84
CA PRO A 76 10.05 3.12 8.27
C PRO A 76 8.82 3.64 9.04
N GLN A 77 8.62 3.17 10.28
CA GLN A 77 7.41 3.46 11.09
C GLN A 77 7.09 4.96 11.22
N ALA A 78 8.10 5.82 11.26
CA ALA A 78 7.91 7.27 11.38
C ALA A 78 7.09 7.87 10.22
N PHE A 79 7.26 7.35 8.99
CA PHE A 79 6.52 7.80 7.79
C PHE A 79 5.04 7.42 7.80
N VAL A 80 4.63 6.54 8.70
CA VAL A 80 3.25 6.07 8.86
C VAL A 80 2.73 6.36 10.28
N SER A 81 3.40 7.25 11.01
CA SER A 81 2.90 7.79 12.25
C SER A 81 1.69 8.69 11.98
N VAL A 82 0.73 8.71 12.90
CA VAL A 82 -0.48 9.55 12.78
C VAL A 82 -0.12 11.03 12.64
N GLU A 83 0.90 11.49 13.34
CA GLU A 83 1.40 12.86 13.27
C GLU A 83 1.92 13.20 11.86
N TYR A 84 2.83 12.39 11.32
CA TYR A 84 3.38 12.61 9.98
C TYR A 84 2.28 12.53 8.91
N LEU A 85 1.39 11.54 9.00
CA LEU A 85 0.26 11.39 8.08
C LEU A 85 -0.70 12.59 8.14
N THR A 86 -0.87 13.21 9.31
CA THR A 86 -1.68 14.44 9.46
C THR A 86 -1.03 15.61 8.72
N THR A 87 0.30 15.74 8.82
CA THR A 87 1.07 16.72 8.02
C THR A 87 0.90 16.46 6.52
N ILE A 88 1.03 15.21 6.07
CA ILE A 88 0.81 14.85 4.65
C ILE A 88 -0.62 15.18 4.20
N LYS A 89 -1.63 14.89 5.01
CA LYS A 89 -3.02 15.24 4.69
C LYS A 89 -3.19 16.76 4.52
N SER A 90 -2.51 17.58 5.32
CA SER A 90 -2.66 19.04 5.27
C SER A 90 -2.10 19.70 3.99
N ILE A 91 -1.15 19.04 3.30
CA ILE A 91 -0.56 19.54 2.06
C ILE A 91 -1.26 19.00 0.80
N LEU A 92 -2.03 17.92 0.94
CA LEU A 92 -2.86 17.37 -0.12
C LEU A 92 -4.12 18.21 -0.35
N LEU A 93 -4.53 18.35 -1.61
CA LEU A 93 -5.82 18.93 -1.99
C LEU A 93 -6.98 18.13 -1.37
N ASP A 94 -8.07 18.78 -0.98
CA ASP A 94 -9.22 18.08 -0.39
C ASP A 94 -9.93 17.10 -1.37
N GLU A 95 -10.11 17.51 -2.62
CA GLU A 95 -10.81 16.74 -3.66
C GLU A 95 -9.87 16.35 -4.80
N GLY A 96 -10.05 15.12 -5.30
CA GLY A 96 -9.25 14.63 -6.43
C GLY A 96 -7.79 14.34 -6.10
N SER A 97 -7.42 14.28 -4.82
CA SER A 97 -6.05 13.96 -4.38
C SER A 97 -5.95 12.61 -3.68
N ALA A 98 -4.72 12.09 -3.61
CA ALA A 98 -4.44 10.85 -2.90
C ALA A 98 -3.03 10.82 -2.28
N LEU A 99 -2.93 10.16 -1.13
CA LEU A 99 -1.71 9.58 -0.63
C LEU A 99 -1.57 8.15 -1.17
N ILE A 100 -0.39 7.79 -1.64
CA ILE A 100 0.00 6.42 -1.98
C ILE A 100 1.14 5.99 -1.05
N VAL A 101 1.03 4.82 -0.43
CA VAL A 101 2.08 4.25 0.43
C VAL A 101 2.39 2.84 -0.04
N ASN A 102 3.63 2.61 -0.46
CA ASN A 102 4.14 1.26 -0.65
C ASN A 102 4.43 0.65 0.73
N VAL A 103 3.84 -0.51 1.04
CA VAL A 103 3.99 -1.20 2.32
C VAL A 103 4.54 -2.59 2.08
N SER A 104 5.73 -2.84 2.62
CA SER A 104 6.38 -4.14 2.66
C SER A 104 6.61 -4.53 4.12
N ALA A 105 5.95 -5.59 4.59
CA ALA A 105 6.02 -6.03 5.98
C ALA A 105 6.03 -7.55 6.10
N ARG A 106 6.90 -8.10 6.95
CA ARG A 106 6.97 -9.55 7.24
C ARG A 106 5.95 -10.00 8.29
N ASP A 107 5.43 -9.06 9.08
CA ASP A 107 4.38 -9.32 10.08
C ASP A 107 3.05 -8.67 9.64
N LYS A 108 1.99 -9.48 9.52
CA LYS A 108 0.62 -9.02 9.23
C LYS A 108 0.14 -7.96 10.22
N LYS A 109 0.52 -8.04 11.50
CA LYS A 109 0.14 -7.04 12.52
C LYS A 109 0.73 -5.68 12.23
N ILE A 110 1.95 -5.63 11.68
CA ILE A 110 2.58 -4.38 11.26
C ILE A 110 1.79 -3.78 10.09
N ALA A 111 1.47 -4.58 9.06
CA ALA A 111 0.65 -4.09 7.93
C ALA A 111 -0.73 -3.57 8.41
N GLN A 112 -1.37 -4.27 9.34
CA GLN A 112 -2.63 -3.84 9.96
C GLN A 112 -2.48 -2.54 10.76
N GLN A 113 -1.36 -2.35 11.47
CA GLN A 113 -1.07 -1.11 12.21
C GLN A 113 -0.88 0.06 11.25
N VAL A 114 -0.16 -0.14 10.14
CA VAL A 114 -0.02 0.87 9.09
C VAL A 114 -1.38 1.29 8.55
N TYR A 115 -2.21 0.31 8.16
CA TYR A 115 -3.59 0.57 7.72
C TYR A 115 -4.37 1.37 8.76
N THR A 116 -4.32 0.96 10.03
CA THR A 116 -5.04 1.62 11.13
C THR A 116 -4.63 3.08 11.27
N ASN A 117 -3.33 3.38 11.20
CA ASN A 117 -2.83 4.75 11.28
C ASN A 117 -3.32 5.58 10.09
N VAL A 118 -3.22 5.06 8.87
CA VAL A 118 -3.70 5.74 7.66
C VAL A 118 -5.21 5.99 7.73
N ALA A 119 -6.00 4.98 8.12
CA ALA A 119 -7.45 5.07 8.25
C ALA A 119 -7.91 6.01 9.39
N SER A 120 -7.05 6.28 10.38
CA SER A 120 -7.35 7.26 11.43
C SER A 120 -7.24 8.71 10.97
N VAL A 121 -6.50 8.97 9.88
CA VAL A 121 -6.24 10.32 9.35
C VAL A 121 -7.05 10.59 8.08
N PHE A 122 -7.15 9.61 7.18
CA PHE A 122 -7.80 9.73 5.87
C PHE A 122 -9.23 9.19 5.89
N ALA A 123 -10.12 9.79 5.09
CA ALA A 123 -11.53 9.42 5.08
C ALA A 123 -11.83 8.16 4.25
N SER A 124 -10.96 7.81 3.31
CA SER A 124 -11.04 6.53 2.60
C SER A 124 -9.65 5.96 2.38
N VAL A 125 -9.54 4.64 2.46
CA VAL A 125 -8.31 3.88 2.26
C VAL A 125 -8.64 2.66 1.41
N PHE A 126 -7.91 2.48 0.33
CA PHE A 126 -8.00 1.39 -0.62
C PHE A 126 -6.68 0.65 -0.66
N ILE A 127 -6.74 -0.64 -1.03
CA ILE A 127 -5.60 -1.54 -0.92
C ILE A 127 -5.48 -2.30 -2.21
N ILE A 128 -4.26 -2.31 -2.72
CA ILE A 128 -3.83 -3.11 -3.85
C ILE A 128 -2.85 -4.11 -3.26
N ALA A 129 -3.18 -5.39 -3.38
CA ALA A 129 -2.36 -6.50 -2.95
C ALA A 129 -2.29 -7.50 -4.10
N ASP A 130 -1.14 -8.12 -4.29
CA ASP A 130 -1.05 -9.31 -5.13
C ASP A 130 -1.81 -10.43 -4.42
N THR A 131 -2.94 -10.87 -4.99
CA THR A 131 -3.80 -11.90 -4.39
C THR A 131 -3.47 -13.30 -4.88
N ASP A 132 -2.46 -13.46 -5.74
CA ASP A 132 -2.14 -14.73 -6.40
C ASP A 132 -1.28 -15.67 -5.53
N ASP A 133 -1.30 -15.50 -4.21
CA ASP A 133 -0.84 -16.52 -3.26
C ASP A 133 -1.91 -17.62 -3.16
N ASP A 134 -1.98 -18.49 -4.17
CA ASP A 134 -2.63 -19.79 -4.09
C ASP A 134 -2.00 -20.59 -2.91
N ASP A 135 -2.83 -20.88 -1.89
CA ASP A 135 -2.54 -21.68 -0.70
C ASP A 135 -2.23 -23.18 -1.00
N ASP A 136 -1.30 -23.50 -1.90
CA ASP A 136 -1.05 -24.90 -2.32
C ASP A 136 0.36 -25.46 -2.03
N ASP A 137 1.23 -24.76 -1.29
CA ASP A 137 2.53 -25.32 -0.86
C ASP A 137 2.61 -25.55 0.67
N ASP A 138 1.77 -26.47 1.19
CA ASP A 138 2.02 -27.21 2.44
C ASP A 138 3.12 -28.27 2.21
N ASP A 139 4.34 -27.82 1.92
CA ASP A 139 5.52 -28.69 1.83
C ASP A 139 6.53 -28.33 2.91
N GLY A 140 6.16 -28.60 4.17
CA GLY A 140 7.00 -29.14 5.26
C GLY A 140 8.41 -28.59 5.56
N GLY A 141 8.87 -27.53 4.91
CA GLY A 141 10.17 -26.90 5.06
C GLY A 141 10.00 -25.49 5.60
N ALA A 142 10.90 -25.08 6.50
CA ALA A 142 10.87 -23.79 7.19
C ALA A 142 10.45 -22.64 6.25
N SER A 143 9.18 -22.23 6.36
CA SER A 143 8.61 -21.13 5.59
C SER A 143 9.43 -19.89 5.92
N SER A 144 10.25 -19.45 4.97
CA SER A 144 10.82 -18.11 5.05
C SER A 144 9.62 -17.17 5.08
N GLU A 145 9.39 -16.48 6.20
CA GLU A 145 8.38 -15.42 6.33
C GLU A 145 8.49 -14.47 5.13
N ARG A 146 7.64 -14.68 4.12
CA ARG A 146 7.61 -13.83 2.93
C ARG A 146 7.02 -12.50 3.35
N ALA A 147 7.68 -11.42 2.93
CA ALA A 147 7.15 -10.09 3.16
C ALA A 147 5.86 -9.90 2.35
N ILE A 148 4.85 -9.39 3.02
CA ILE A 148 3.61 -8.93 2.40
C ILE A 148 3.92 -7.60 1.72
N ASN A 149 3.62 -7.50 0.42
CA ASN A 149 3.73 -6.26 -0.34
C ASN A 149 2.34 -5.79 -0.73
N ILE A 150 1.95 -4.61 -0.24
CA ILE A 150 0.68 -3.96 -0.58
C ILE A 150 0.93 -2.49 -0.90
N ALA A 151 0.11 -1.90 -1.74
CA ALA A 151 0.00 -0.46 -1.88
C ALA A 151 -1.29 0.04 -1.23
N LEU A 152 -1.15 1.03 -0.35
CA LEU A 152 -2.29 1.75 0.22
C LEU A 152 -2.53 3.02 -0.59
N LEU A 153 -3.78 3.26 -0.98
CA LEU A 153 -4.23 4.52 -1.57
C LEU A 153 -5.23 5.17 -0.62
N ALA A 154 -4.97 6.38 -0.16
CA ALA A 154 -5.81 7.06 0.83
C ALA A 154 -6.21 8.46 0.35
N THR A 155 -7.48 8.84 0.56
CA THR A 155 -8.02 10.13 0.10
C THR A 155 -8.49 11.00 1.28
N PRO A 156 -8.25 12.33 1.27
CA PRO A 156 -8.65 13.20 2.38
C PRO A 156 -10.16 13.23 2.62
N LYS A 157 -10.96 13.15 1.54
CA LYS A 157 -12.42 13.05 1.57
C LYS A 157 -12.90 11.63 1.23
N THR A 158 -14.12 11.32 1.70
CA THR A 158 -14.78 10.06 1.39
C THR A 158 -14.90 9.90 -0.12
N THR A 159 -14.28 8.85 -0.64
CA THR A 159 -14.20 8.58 -2.07
C THR A 159 -14.79 7.20 -2.34
N THR A 160 -15.50 7.07 -3.45
CA THR A 160 -15.98 5.78 -3.96
C THR A 160 -15.23 5.46 -5.24
N ILE A 161 -14.69 4.24 -5.35
CA ILE A 161 -14.15 3.77 -6.61
C ILE A 161 -15.33 3.59 -7.58
N PRO A 162 -15.31 4.22 -8.76
CA PRO A 162 -16.36 4.03 -9.76
C PRO A 162 -16.35 2.57 -10.26
N PRO A 163 -17.47 2.07 -10.80
CA PRO A 163 -17.50 0.73 -11.40
C PRO A 163 -16.36 0.55 -12.41
N GLN A 164 -15.80 -0.66 -12.49
CA GLN A 164 -14.62 -0.97 -13.32
C GLN A 164 -14.77 -0.52 -14.78
N ALA A 165 -15.98 -0.64 -15.36
CA ALA A 165 -16.26 -0.17 -16.71
C ALA A 165 -16.11 1.36 -16.86
N GLU A 166 -16.60 2.13 -15.88
CA GLU A 166 -16.47 3.59 -15.87
C GLU A 166 -15.02 4.00 -15.63
N LEU A 167 -14.29 3.29 -14.76
CA LEU A 167 -12.86 3.51 -14.53
C LEU A 167 -12.06 3.28 -15.82
N ARG A 168 -12.32 2.17 -16.53
CA ARG A 168 -11.72 1.87 -17.84
C ARG A 168 -11.93 3.00 -18.84
N ASP A 169 -13.17 3.48 -18.95
CA ASP A 169 -13.50 4.56 -19.87
C ASP A 169 -12.82 5.89 -19.48
N LYS A 170 -12.70 6.19 -18.19
CA LYS A 170 -11.97 7.37 -17.71
C LYS A 170 -10.48 7.29 -18.02
N ILE A 171 -9.84 6.18 -17.70
CA ILE A 171 -8.42 5.94 -17.99
C ILE A 171 -8.18 6.07 -19.49
N ARG A 172 -8.95 5.35 -20.31
CA ARG A 172 -8.86 5.43 -21.77
C ARG A 172 -8.96 6.88 -22.28
N LYS A 173 -9.89 7.68 -21.76
CA LYS A 173 -10.02 9.10 -22.14
C LYS A 173 -8.79 9.93 -21.78
N VAL A 174 -8.16 9.68 -20.63
CA VAL A 174 -6.93 10.38 -20.21
C VAL A 174 -5.77 10.09 -21.17
N PHE A 175 -5.62 8.85 -21.63
CA PHE A 175 -4.53 8.48 -22.54
C PHE A 175 -4.83 8.76 -24.02
N GLN A 176 -6.10 8.88 -24.40
CA GLN A 176 -6.51 9.20 -25.79
C GLN A 176 -6.41 10.69 -26.13
N THR A 177 -6.29 11.60 -25.16
CA THR A 177 -6.23 13.05 -25.43
C THR A 177 -4.89 13.55 -25.98
N ASN A 178 -3.85 12.70 -26.06
CA ASN A 178 -2.52 13.06 -26.57
C ASN A 178 -2.23 12.42 -27.93
N ALA A 179 -3.10 12.69 -28.91
CA ALA A 179 -3.07 12.09 -30.25
C ALA A 179 -1.93 12.59 -31.17
N ASP A 180 -0.71 12.79 -30.66
CA ASP A 180 0.46 13.15 -31.48
C ASP A 180 1.80 12.49 -31.08
N SER A 181 1.82 11.49 -30.20
CA SER A 181 3.05 10.70 -30.03
C SER A 181 2.75 9.29 -29.51
N ASP A 182 3.20 8.29 -30.25
CA ASP A 182 3.37 6.87 -29.90
C ASP A 182 2.39 6.32 -28.83
N GLU A 183 1.39 5.61 -29.34
CA GLU A 183 0.29 4.94 -28.65
C GLU A 183 0.75 4.18 -27.39
N LEU A 184 0.64 4.82 -26.21
CA LEU A 184 0.63 4.13 -24.92
C LEU A 184 -0.66 3.31 -24.84
N THR A 185 -0.64 2.14 -25.47
CA THR A 185 -1.70 1.14 -25.34
C THR A 185 -1.60 0.54 -23.94
N ILE A 186 -2.50 0.96 -23.04
CA ILE A 186 -2.69 0.27 -21.78
C ILE A 186 -3.22 -1.11 -22.12
N SER A 187 -2.43 -2.14 -21.82
CA SER A 187 -2.80 -3.53 -22.05
C SER A 187 -4.07 -3.88 -21.27
N ASP A 188 -4.91 -4.76 -21.84
CA ASP A 188 -6.19 -5.14 -21.25
C ASP A 188 -6.04 -5.89 -19.90
N ASP A 189 -4.83 -6.38 -19.60
CA ASP A 189 -4.43 -7.09 -18.37
C ASP A 189 -4.39 -6.18 -17.12
N MET A 190 -3.89 -4.95 -17.24
CA MET A 190 -3.80 -3.98 -16.13
C MET A 190 -5.17 -3.67 -15.51
N TYR A 191 -6.24 -3.83 -16.29
CA TYR A 191 -7.58 -3.54 -15.82
C TYR A 191 -8.20 -4.67 -15.00
N SER A 192 -7.73 -5.92 -15.13
CA SER A 192 -8.24 -7.05 -14.32
C SER A 192 -7.78 -7.02 -12.87
N GLU A 193 -6.65 -6.39 -12.59
CA GLU A 193 -6.00 -6.36 -11.27
C GLU A 193 -6.57 -5.29 -10.33
N LEU A 194 -7.34 -4.33 -10.86
CA LEU A 194 -7.97 -3.25 -10.09
C LEU A 194 -9.22 -3.76 -9.35
N VAL A 195 -8.98 -4.52 -8.29
CA VAL A 195 -10.02 -5.05 -7.39
C VAL A 195 -10.07 -4.19 -6.12
N SER A 196 -11.27 -3.83 -5.67
CA SER A 196 -11.44 -3.22 -4.35
C SER A 196 -11.20 -4.26 -3.25
N VAL A 197 -9.96 -4.39 -2.78
CA VAL A 197 -9.64 -5.29 -1.68
C VAL A 197 -10.05 -4.63 -0.35
N ASP A 198 -11.06 -5.20 0.29
CA ASP A 198 -11.44 -4.88 1.66
C ASP A 198 -10.51 -5.62 2.62
N ILE A 199 -9.51 -4.93 3.17
CA ILE A 199 -8.53 -5.52 4.10
C ILE A 199 -9.15 -6.06 5.39
N THR A 200 -10.37 -5.62 5.75
CA THR A 200 -11.07 -6.19 6.92
C THR A 200 -11.51 -7.64 6.70
N LYS A 201 -11.43 -8.13 5.45
CA LYS A 201 -11.68 -9.54 5.09
C LYS A 201 -10.43 -10.40 5.06
N TRP A 202 -9.23 -9.82 5.23
CA TRP A 202 -7.97 -10.55 5.26
C TRP A 202 -7.91 -11.58 6.41
N ASP A 203 -8.63 -11.34 7.51
CA ASP A 203 -8.75 -12.28 8.64
C ASP A 203 -10.07 -13.09 8.65
N ARG A 204 -10.92 -13.00 7.61
CA ARG A 204 -12.26 -13.64 7.61
C ARG A 204 -12.44 -14.79 6.61
N ALA A 205 -11.39 -15.18 5.88
CA ALA A 205 -11.43 -16.30 4.95
C ALA A 205 -11.20 -17.69 5.62
N GLU A 206 -10.72 -17.73 6.87
CA GLU A 206 -10.22 -18.98 7.50
C GLU A 206 -11.06 -19.48 8.69
N GLN A 207 -12.29 -19.00 8.89
CA GLN A 207 -13.21 -19.58 9.87
C GLN A 207 -14.60 -19.75 9.27
N GLY A 208 -14.81 -20.83 8.49
CA GLY A 208 -16.18 -21.15 8.06
C GLY A 208 -16.39 -22.16 6.95
N LYS A 209 -15.35 -22.78 6.39
CA LYS A 209 -15.52 -23.88 5.42
C LYS A 209 -14.96 -25.21 5.94
N GLY A 210 -15.34 -25.52 7.18
CA GLY A 210 -15.31 -26.90 7.70
C GLY A 210 -16.32 -27.76 6.95
N SER A 211 -15.84 -28.39 5.89
CA SER A 211 -16.38 -29.51 5.12
C SER A 211 -17.72 -30.11 5.59
N ASN A 212 -18.82 -29.75 4.92
CA ASN A 212 -19.97 -30.65 4.83
C ASN A 212 -19.72 -31.65 3.68
N LYS A 213 -18.75 -32.56 3.86
CA LYS A 213 -18.59 -33.73 2.98
C LYS A 213 -19.10 -34.97 3.71
N ASN A 214 -20.37 -35.22 3.44
CA ASN A 214 -21.12 -36.42 3.71
C ASN A 214 -20.35 -37.68 3.23
N LYS A 215 -19.50 -38.25 4.08
CA LYS A 215 -18.87 -39.56 3.84
C LYS A 215 -19.73 -40.65 4.48
N LYS A 216 -20.50 -41.29 3.60
CA LYS A 216 -21.08 -42.64 3.69
C LYS A 216 -20.52 -43.48 4.83
N ALA A 217 -21.35 -43.76 5.83
CA ALA A 217 -21.14 -44.79 6.82
C ALA A 217 -21.04 -46.17 6.13
N ARG A 218 -19.82 -46.65 5.93
CA ARG A 218 -19.55 -48.05 5.58
C ARG A 218 -19.37 -48.81 6.89
N ASN A 219 -20.46 -49.49 7.26
CA ASN A 219 -20.60 -50.29 8.46
C ASN A 219 -19.64 -51.50 8.40
N ASN A 220 -18.57 -51.51 9.20
CA ASN A 220 -17.86 -52.74 9.54
C ASN A 220 -16.92 -52.53 10.74
N LYS A 221 -17.40 -52.84 11.95
CA LYS A 221 -16.51 -53.29 13.04
C LYS A 221 -17.26 -54.13 14.07
N LYS A 222 -17.11 -55.44 13.89
CA LYS A 222 -16.87 -56.47 14.93
C LYS A 222 -17.13 -56.00 16.38
N LYS A 223 -18.28 -56.38 16.95
CA LYS A 223 -18.44 -56.46 18.40
C LYS A 223 -17.83 -57.77 18.91
N GLY A 224 -16.70 -57.65 19.59
CA GLY A 224 -16.12 -58.71 20.40
C GLY A 224 -16.96 -59.01 21.64
N LYS A 225 -17.00 -60.31 21.96
CA LYS A 225 -17.14 -60.95 23.28
C LYS A 225 -17.48 -60.03 24.46
N ARG A 226 -18.69 -60.21 25.01
CA ARG A 226 -18.95 -60.11 26.46
C ARG A 226 -19.42 -61.48 26.94
N GLY A 227 -18.51 -62.20 27.58
CA GLY A 227 -18.86 -63.24 28.53
C GLY A 227 -19.02 -62.62 29.91
N LYS A 228 -20.14 -62.91 30.59
CA LYS A 228 -20.21 -63.36 32.00
C LYS A 228 -21.64 -63.22 32.56
N ARG A 229 -22.03 -64.30 33.27
CA ARG A 229 -23.13 -64.49 34.23
C ARG A 229 -24.50 -64.77 33.58
N LYS A 230 -25.26 -65.78 33.99
CA LYS A 230 -25.24 -66.62 35.21
C LYS A 230 -25.23 -68.10 34.86
#